data_AF-A0A2K9LM24-F1
#
_entry.id   AF-A0A2K9LM24-F1
#
_cell.length_a   1.000
_cell.length_b   1.000
_cell.length_c   1.000
_cell.angle_alpha   90.00
_cell.angle_beta   90.00
_cell.angle_gamma   90.00
#
_symmetry.space_group_name_H-M   'P 1'
#
loop_
_entity.id
_entity.type
_entity.pdbx_description
1 polymer ?
#
loop_
_entity_poly.entity_id
_entity_poly.type
_entity_poly.pdbx_seq_one_letter_code
_entity_poly.pdbx_strand_id
1 'polypeptide(L)'
;MLLIDAQFPWTLGVCSPKKNKQRESMNKKFVLGCAMVASLIIQGCTNTVKYDDTPASKTITKDVSADSISASSLSMLEGMLADAQVQNATKSGRPMLAVFGLINFTYDKLDLATINGQIMNELNKVNRFRFSDQGLMSQESEKWKESLYQLFEEPASGLDLAKAVDADYLLVGEISNLIRTEPKTKKVYYRITLKLLDRKKGDYIWQEQRELLKSEKNIVYGI
;
A
#
# COMPACT_ATOMS: atom_id res chain seq x y z
N MET A 1 7.32 -54.99 -31.03
CA MET A 1 6.66 -55.09 -32.35
C MET A 1 6.32 -53.66 -32.78
N LEU A 2 7.14 -53.12 -33.70
CA LEU A 2 6.99 -51.91 -34.54
C LEU A 2 6.78 -50.57 -33.78
N LEU A 3 7.77 -49.66 -33.64
CA LEU A 3 8.51 -48.82 -34.63
C LEU A 3 7.56 -48.07 -35.58
N ILE A 4 7.72 -46.80 -35.98
CA ILE A 4 8.61 -45.65 -35.74
C ILE A 4 7.93 -44.48 -36.48
N ASP A 5 8.28 -43.26 -36.09
CA ASP A 5 8.16 -41.96 -36.75
C ASP A 5 7.74 -41.89 -38.23
N ALA A 6 6.90 -40.89 -38.55
CA ALA A 6 6.69 -40.41 -39.91
C ALA A 6 6.97 -38.91 -39.99
N GLN A 7 8.17 -38.61 -40.50
CA GLN A 7 8.65 -37.30 -40.89
C GLN A 7 8.44 -37.11 -42.40
N PHE A 8 8.18 -35.87 -42.83
CA PHE A 8 8.13 -35.37 -44.22
C PHE A 8 9.25 -35.93 -45.11
N PRO A 9 9.01 -36.12 -46.43
CA PRO A 9 9.69 -35.20 -47.37
C PRO A 9 9.05 -34.89 -48.76
N TRP A 10 9.28 -33.64 -49.21
CA TRP A 10 9.82 -33.17 -50.50
C TRP A 10 9.10 -33.31 -51.88
N THR A 11 8.98 -32.14 -52.52
CA THR A 11 9.30 -31.73 -53.92
C THR A 11 8.45 -32.08 -55.16
N LEU A 12 8.07 -30.96 -55.82
CA LEU A 12 8.20 -30.58 -57.24
C LEU A 12 7.73 -31.54 -58.34
N GLY A 13 6.75 -31.06 -59.12
CA GLY A 13 6.40 -31.59 -60.44
C GLY A 13 5.66 -30.56 -61.29
N VAL A 14 6.41 -29.88 -62.15
CA VAL A 14 5.94 -29.04 -63.26
C VAL A 14 5.30 -29.94 -64.32
N CYS A 15 4.14 -29.56 -64.90
CA CYS A 15 3.94 -29.61 -66.35
C CYS A 15 2.63 -28.97 -66.82
N SER A 16 2.79 -28.06 -67.78
CA SER A 16 1.75 -27.42 -68.58
C SER A 16 0.95 -28.44 -69.39
N PRO A 17 -0.29 -28.13 -69.80
CA PRO A 17 -0.48 -28.06 -71.24
C PRO A 17 -1.41 -26.94 -71.74
N LYS A 18 -1.02 -26.50 -72.95
CA LYS A 18 -1.86 -26.12 -74.09
C LYS A 18 -2.63 -24.79 -74.02
N LYS A 19 -1.98 -23.81 -74.66
CA LYS A 19 -2.63 -22.88 -75.57
C LYS A 19 -3.62 -23.63 -76.47
N ASN A 20 -4.88 -23.19 -76.51
CA ASN A 20 -5.57 -23.17 -77.78
C ASN A 20 -6.35 -21.88 -77.97
N LYS A 21 -6.27 -21.44 -79.22
CA LYS A 21 -6.48 -20.11 -79.74
C LYS A 21 -7.82 -20.14 -80.47
N GLN A 22 -8.61 -19.08 -80.31
CA GLN A 22 -9.40 -18.37 -81.34
C GLN A 22 -10.88 -18.12 -81.01
N ARG A 23 -11.21 -16.83 -81.17
CA ARG A 23 -12.39 -16.20 -81.77
C ARG A 23 -13.68 -16.26 -80.96
N GLU A 24 -13.97 -15.16 -80.27
CA GLU A 24 -14.76 -14.02 -80.77
C GLU A 24 -16.24 -14.36 -80.98
N SER A 25 -17.06 -13.94 -80.04
CA SER A 25 -18.28 -13.19 -80.36
C SER A 25 -18.71 -12.44 -79.09
N MET A 26 -18.50 -11.13 -79.10
CA MET A 26 -19.00 -10.20 -78.10
C MET A 26 -20.53 -10.14 -78.17
N ASN A 27 -21.23 -10.61 -77.13
CA ASN A 27 -22.62 -10.25 -76.91
C ASN A 27 -22.70 -9.19 -75.81
N LYS A 28 -23.00 -7.96 -76.21
CA LYS A 28 -22.91 -6.69 -75.46
C LYS A 28 -23.99 -6.48 -74.39
N LYS A 29 -24.52 -7.53 -73.76
CA LYS A 29 -25.61 -7.39 -72.76
C LYS A 29 -25.44 -8.22 -71.48
N PHE A 30 -24.21 -8.55 -71.11
CA PHE A 30 -23.95 -9.29 -69.87
C PHE A 30 -22.65 -8.85 -69.18
N VAL A 31 -22.46 -7.53 -69.03
CA VAL A 31 -21.31 -6.92 -68.30
C VAL A 31 -21.77 -6.17 -67.05
N LEU A 32 -23.05 -6.24 -66.69
CA LEU A 32 -23.60 -5.55 -65.54
C LEU A 32 -24.18 -6.58 -64.56
N GLY A 33 -23.33 -7.26 -63.77
CA GLY A 33 -23.85 -8.19 -62.77
C GLY A 33 -22.87 -9.03 -61.94
N CYS A 34 -21.60 -9.16 -62.32
CA CYS A 34 -20.65 -10.02 -61.57
C CYS A 34 -19.23 -9.42 -61.41
N ALA A 35 -19.09 -8.10 -61.46
CA ALA A 35 -17.81 -7.42 -61.26
C ALA A 35 -17.85 -6.42 -60.09
N MET A 36 -18.54 -6.77 -59.00
CA MET A 36 -18.58 -5.97 -57.78
C MET A 36 -18.47 -6.83 -56.51
N VAL A 37 -17.69 -7.93 -56.55
CA VAL A 37 -17.44 -8.79 -55.36
C VAL A 37 -15.96 -9.21 -55.23
N ALA A 38 -15.05 -8.70 -56.06
CA ALA A 38 -13.66 -9.20 -56.15
C ALA A 38 -12.57 -8.17 -55.80
N SER A 39 -12.88 -7.09 -55.09
CA SER A 39 -11.91 -6.03 -54.75
C SER A 39 -11.84 -5.65 -53.27
N LEU A 40 -12.36 -6.48 -52.35
CA LEU A 40 -12.42 -6.16 -50.91
C LEU A 40 -11.55 -7.03 -49.99
N ILE A 41 -10.55 -7.76 -50.50
CA ILE A 41 -9.77 -8.72 -49.66
C ILE A 41 -8.29 -8.32 -49.45
N ILE A 42 -7.91 -7.06 -49.64
CA ILE A 42 -6.56 -6.61 -49.28
C ILE A 42 -6.63 -5.27 -48.52
N GLN A 43 -7.23 -5.32 -47.33
CA GLN A 43 -6.92 -4.40 -46.25
C GLN A 43 -6.47 -5.23 -45.05
N GLY A 44 -5.35 -5.94 -45.23
CA GLY A 44 -4.58 -6.43 -44.10
C GLY A 44 -3.89 -5.23 -43.46
N CYS A 45 -4.55 -4.60 -42.48
CA CYS A 45 -3.86 -3.71 -41.56
C CYS A 45 -2.81 -4.56 -40.84
N THR A 46 -1.56 -4.43 -41.30
CA THR A 46 -0.40 -4.82 -40.52
C THR A 46 -0.40 -3.93 -39.28
N ASN A 47 -1.06 -4.41 -38.22
CA ASN A 47 -0.87 -3.87 -36.89
C ASN A 47 0.51 -4.32 -36.45
N THR A 48 1.56 -3.66 -36.95
CA THR A 48 2.86 -3.70 -36.30
C THR A 48 2.67 -3.05 -34.95
N VAL A 49 2.44 -3.87 -33.92
CA VAL A 49 2.51 -3.41 -32.54
C VAL A 49 3.96 -3.00 -32.35
N LYS A 50 4.24 -1.70 -32.52
CA LYS A 50 5.47 -1.13 -32.02
C LYS A 50 5.38 -1.29 -30.52
N TYR A 51 6.13 -2.24 -29.97
CA TYR A 51 6.44 -2.20 -28.55
C TYR A 51 7.13 -0.85 -28.35
N ASP A 52 6.41 0.07 -27.73
CA ASP A 52 7.02 1.29 -27.26
C ASP A 52 8.04 0.86 -26.22
N ASP A 53 9.33 1.09 -26.50
CA ASP A 53 10.43 0.94 -25.55
C ASP A 53 10.34 2.08 -24.53
N THR A 54 9.14 2.36 -23.99
CA THR A 54 8.95 3.39 -22.99
C THR A 54 9.77 2.97 -21.78
N PRO A 55 10.76 3.78 -21.35
CA PRO A 55 11.64 3.40 -20.27
C PRO A 55 10.79 3.08 -19.04
N ALA A 56 11.05 1.91 -18.46
CA ALA A 56 10.36 1.43 -17.27
C ALA A 56 10.24 2.57 -16.26
N SER A 57 9.00 2.88 -15.86
CA SER A 57 8.71 3.95 -14.91
C SER A 57 9.69 3.91 -13.73
N LYS A 58 10.43 5.00 -13.52
CA LYS A 58 11.42 5.08 -12.44
C LYS A 58 10.71 5.11 -11.08
N THR A 59 11.02 4.13 -10.24
CA THR A 59 10.65 4.11 -8.82
C THR A 59 11.78 4.75 -8.01
N ILE A 60 11.42 5.73 -7.18
CA ILE A 60 12.30 6.34 -6.19
C ILE A 60 11.87 5.81 -4.83
N THR A 61 12.71 4.99 -4.21
CA THR A 61 12.51 4.56 -2.82
C THR A 61 13.20 5.57 -1.91
N LYS A 62 12.51 6.02 -0.88
CA LYS A 62 13.12 6.73 0.25
C LYS A 62 13.22 5.72 1.39
N ASP A 63 14.42 5.48 1.88
CA ASP A 63 14.62 4.56 2.99
C ASP A 63 14.04 5.18 4.27
N VAL A 64 12.81 4.77 4.60
CA VAL A 64 12.23 5.06 5.91
C VAL A 64 12.78 4.01 6.87
N SER A 65 13.87 4.37 7.54
CA SER A 65 14.52 3.52 8.54
C SER A 65 13.76 3.51 9.87
N ALA A 66 14.04 2.52 10.72
CA ALA A 66 13.55 2.50 12.10
C ALA A 66 13.91 3.78 12.86
N ASP A 67 15.09 4.36 12.60
CA ASP A 67 15.52 5.63 13.20
C ASP A 67 14.61 6.80 12.80
N SER A 68 14.17 6.86 11.55
CA SER A 68 13.27 7.93 11.09
C SER A 68 11.87 7.83 11.69
N ILE A 69 11.36 6.59 11.86
CA ILE A 69 10.09 6.32 12.56
C ILE A 69 10.24 6.74 14.02
N SER A 70 11.32 6.30 14.68
CA SER A 70 11.63 6.65 16.06
C SER A 70 11.72 8.16 16.28
N ALA A 71 12.54 8.86 15.49
CA ALA A 71 12.70 10.31 15.58
C ALA A 71 11.35 11.04 15.40
N SER A 72 10.51 10.54 14.49
CA SER A 72 9.17 11.11 14.28
C SER A 72 8.26 10.88 15.48
N SER A 73 8.23 9.66 16.03
CA SER A 73 7.44 9.32 17.22
C SER A 73 7.88 10.10 18.45
N LEU A 74 9.19 10.28 18.67
CA LEU A 74 9.72 11.07 19.77
C LEU A 74 9.38 12.56 19.61
N SER A 75 9.46 13.11 18.39
CA SER A 75 9.05 14.50 18.13
C SER A 75 7.54 14.71 18.35
N MET A 76 6.69 13.74 18.00
CA MET A 76 5.26 13.77 18.32
C MET A 76 5.02 13.71 19.84
N LEU A 77 5.81 12.90 20.55
CA LEU A 77 5.73 12.80 22.01
C LEU A 77 6.13 14.13 22.68
N GLU A 78 7.15 14.82 22.18
CA GLU A 78 7.49 16.18 22.64
C GLU A 78 6.31 17.14 22.41
N GLY A 79 5.64 17.05 21.25
CA GLY A 79 4.42 17.79 20.95
C GLY A 79 3.30 17.51 21.96
N MET A 80 3.07 16.23 22.30
CA MET A 80 2.13 15.82 23.33
C MET A 80 2.46 16.45 24.69
N LEU A 81 3.73 16.43 25.09
CA LEU A 81 4.15 16.99 26.38
C LEU A 81 4.04 18.52 26.40
N ALA A 82 4.18 19.18 25.25
CA ALA A 82 4.00 20.62 25.09
C ALA A 82 2.53 21.05 25.05
N ASP A 83 1.59 20.13 24.79
CA ASP A 83 0.16 20.43 24.72
C ASP A 83 -0.40 20.95 26.06
N ALA A 84 -1.23 22.00 25.97
CA ALA A 84 -1.78 22.67 27.15
C ALA A 84 -2.68 21.76 28.01
N GLN A 85 -3.45 20.85 27.40
CA GLN A 85 -4.27 19.90 28.17
C GLN A 85 -3.39 18.91 28.92
N VAL A 86 -2.33 18.41 28.29
CA VAL A 86 -1.37 17.47 28.91
C VAL A 86 -0.54 18.16 30.00
N GLN A 87 -0.15 19.42 29.80
CA GLN A 87 0.46 20.25 30.84
C GLN A 87 -0.45 20.41 32.05
N ASN A 88 -1.72 20.74 31.84
CA ASN A 88 -2.67 20.87 32.94
C ASN A 88 -2.91 19.53 33.66
N ALA A 89 -2.98 18.42 32.92
CA ALA A 89 -3.14 17.07 33.48
C ALA A 89 -2.01 16.64 34.41
N THR A 90 -0.78 17.10 34.14
CA THR A 90 0.43 16.73 34.90
C THR A 90 0.93 17.86 35.81
N LYS A 91 0.18 18.96 35.94
CA LYS A 91 0.57 20.13 36.73
C LYS A 91 0.55 19.85 38.23
N SER A 92 -0.44 19.09 38.70
CA SER A 92 -0.69 18.86 40.12
C SER A 92 -0.05 17.57 40.66
N GLY A 93 0.68 16.83 39.82
CA GLY A 93 1.29 15.55 40.19
C GLY A 93 1.66 14.70 38.98
N ARG A 94 2.09 13.46 39.24
CA ARG A 94 2.45 12.48 38.22
C ARG A 94 1.35 11.41 38.11
N PRO A 95 0.36 11.59 37.21
CA PRO A 95 -0.71 10.62 37.03
C PRO A 95 -0.18 9.29 36.47
N MET A 96 -0.97 8.23 36.60
CA MET A 96 -0.61 6.92 36.10
C MET A 96 -0.83 6.84 34.58
N LEU A 97 0.20 6.46 33.85
CA LEU A 97 0.19 6.32 32.39
C LEU A 97 0.40 4.85 32.02
N ALA A 98 -0.55 4.32 31.26
CA ALA A 98 -0.36 3.12 30.47
C ALA A 98 0.18 3.50 29.10
N VAL A 99 1.21 2.78 28.64
CA VAL A 99 1.73 2.90 27.28
C VAL A 99 1.48 1.58 26.58
N PHE A 100 0.54 1.56 25.64
CA PHE A 100 0.31 0.40 24.78
C PHE A 100 1.39 0.31 23.69
N GLY A 101 1.90 1.47 23.25
CA GLY A 101 2.90 1.57 22.19
C GLY A 101 2.29 1.57 20.79
N LEU A 102 3.15 1.41 19.79
CA LEU A 102 2.80 1.37 18.37
C LEU A 102 2.29 -0.01 17.98
N ILE A 103 1.11 -0.04 17.36
CA ILE A 103 0.52 -1.19 16.68
C ILE A 103 0.94 -1.18 15.21
N ASN A 104 1.32 -2.35 14.67
CA ASN A 104 1.66 -2.46 13.25
C ASN A 104 0.41 -2.81 12.41
N PHE A 105 -0.14 -1.81 11.72
CA PHE A 105 -1.18 -1.98 10.68
C PHE A 105 -0.60 -1.86 9.26
N THR A 106 0.73 -1.97 9.11
CA THR A 106 1.37 -2.05 7.79
C THR A 106 1.40 -3.50 7.28
N TYR A 107 1.69 -3.65 6.00
CA TYR A 107 2.01 -4.94 5.37
C TYR A 107 3.47 -5.36 5.60
N ASP A 108 4.31 -4.49 6.17
CA ASP A 108 5.72 -4.74 6.39
C ASP A 108 5.96 -5.25 7.81
N LYS A 109 6.96 -6.12 7.98
CA LYS A 109 7.40 -6.55 9.31
C LYS A 109 8.30 -5.46 9.91
N LEU A 110 7.71 -4.58 10.70
CA LEU A 110 8.44 -3.55 11.44
C LEU A 110 8.78 -4.05 12.84
N ASP A 111 10.04 -3.88 13.26
CA ASP A 111 10.43 -4.07 14.66
C ASP A 111 10.04 -2.82 15.46
N LEU A 112 8.86 -2.86 16.07
CA LEU A 112 8.36 -1.77 16.90
C LEU A 112 8.85 -1.86 18.36
N ALA A 113 9.48 -2.97 18.76
CA ALA A 113 9.93 -3.15 20.15
C ALA A 113 10.97 -2.10 20.54
N THR A 114 11.94 -1.85 19.65
CA THR A 114 12.97 -0.82 19.84
C THR A 114 12.36 0.58 19.97
N ILE A 115 11.39 0.90 19.11
CA ILE A 115 10.74 2.22 19.07
C ILE A 115 9.88 2.43 20.32
N ASN A 116 9.10 1.43 20.72
CA ASN A 116 8.30 1.46 21.94
C ASN A 116 9.19 1.60 23.19
N GLY A 117 10.34 0.93 23.22
CA GLY A 117 11.33 1.10 24.27
C GLY A 117 11.87 2.53 24.36
N GLN A 118 12.13 3.19 23.22
CA GLN A 118 12.56 4.58 23.18
C GLN A 118 11.47 5.55 23.65
N ILE A 119 10.21 5.36 23.24
CA ILE A 119 9.07 6.13 23.75
C ILE A 119 8.97 6.00 25.28
N MET A 120 9.05 4.78 25.79
CA MET A 120 9.01 4.52 27.23
C MET A 120 10.18 5.17 27.97
N ASN A 121 11.38 5.10 27.42
CA ASN A 121 12.57 5.75 27.99
C ASN A 121 12.42 7.26 28.02
N GLU A 122 11.90 7.87 26.96
CA GLU A 122 11.71 9.33 26.91
C GLU A 122 10.64 9.79 27.91
N LEU A 123 9.51 9.08 27.99
CA LEU A 123 8.49 9.34 29.01
C LEU A 123 9.03 9.19 30.44
N ASN A 124 9.93 8.25 30.69
CA ASN A 124 10.61 8.10 31.98
C ASN A 124 11.51 9.30 32.29
N LYS A 125 12.32 9.76 31.32
CA LYS A 125 13.24 10.89 31.50
C LYS A 125 12.50 12.18 31.86
N VAL A 126 11.38 12.46 31.18
CA VAL A 126 10.61 13.69 31.45
C VAL A 126 9.94 13.67 32.83
N ASN A 127 9.78 12.49 33.43
CA ASN A 127 9.37 12.31 34.82
C ASN A 127 8.03 12.99 35.20
N ARG A 128 7.13 13.17 34.23
CA ARG A 128 5.79 13.78 34.42
C ARG A 128 4.68 12.78 34.68
N PHE A 129 4.94 11.50 34.43
CA PHE A 129 3.99 10.40 34.64
C PHE A 129 4.59 9.34 35.57
N ARG A 130 3.74 8.57 36.23
CA ARG A 130 4.07 7.24 36.76
C ARG A 130 3.59 6.20 35.75
N PHE A 131 4.10 4.98 35.80
CA PHE A 131 3.71 3.94 34.85
C PHE A 131 2.88 2.85 35.52
N SER A 132 1.83 2.44 34.81
CA SER A 132 1.04 1.27 35.18
C SER A 132 1.90 0.02 35.24
N ASP A 133 1.40 -1.00 35.94
CA ASP A 133 2.07 -2.28 36.08
C ASP A 133 2.30 -2.93 34.71
N GLN A 134 3.56 -3.26 34.41
CA GLN A 134 3.94 -3.83 33.11
C GLN A 134 3.43 -5.28 32.94
N GLY A 135 3.28 -6.03 34.03
CA GLY A 135 2.73 -7.38 34.01
C GLY A 135 1.24 -7.41 33.71
N LEU A 136 0.47 -6.45 34.24
CA LEU A 136 -0.93 -6.24 33.87
C LEU A 136 -1.05 -5.77 32.42
N MET A 137 -0.22 -4.80 31.99
CA MET A 137 -0.19 -4.36 30.59
C MET A 137 0.09 -5.51 29.63
N SER A 138 1.06 -6.38 29.94
CA SER A 138 1.38 -7.55 29.10
C SER A 138 0.21 -8.53 29.02
N GLN A 139 -0.49 -8.77 30.12
CA GLN A 139 -1.66 -9.66 30.13
C GLN A 139 -2.83 -9.09 29.33
N GLU A 140 -3.15 -7.80 29.51
CA GLU A 140 -4.21 -7.14 28.76
C GLU A 140 -3.85 -7.02 27.27
N SER A 141 -2.58 -6.80 26.93
CA SER A 141 -2.13 -6.75 25.54
C SER A 141 -2.43 -8.04 24.78
N GLU A 142 -2.25 -9.21 25.41
CA GLU A 142 -2.59 -10.49 24.77
C GLU A 142 -4.10 -10.65 24.57
N LYS A 143 -4.93 -10.14 25.49
CA LYS A 143 -6.40 -10.15 25.34
C LYS A 143 -6.86 -9.28 24.17
N TRP A 144 -6.22 -8.14 23.96
CA TRP A 144 -6.59 -7.17 22.91
C TRP A 144 -6.04 -7.51 21.53
N LYS A 145 -5.19 -8.53 21.40
CA LYS A 145 -4.46 -8.87 20.16
C LYS A 145 -5.35 -9.09 18.93
N GLU A 146 -6.54 -9.65 19.11
CA GLU A 146 -7.51 -9.88 18.03
C GLU A 146 -8.42 -8.66 17.77
N SER A 147 -8.34 -7.64 18.61
CA SER A 147 -9.20 -6.44 18.58
C SER A 147 -8.38 -5.13 18.58
N LEU A 148 -7.15 -5.16 18.07
CA LEU A 148 -6.24 -4.00 18.10
C LEU A 148 -6.76 -2.79 17.33
N TYR A 149 -7.45 -3.01 16.20
CA TYR A 149 -8.07 -1.93 15.45
C TYR A 149 -9.16 -1.24 16.28
N GLN A 150 -10.00 -2.03 16.96
CA GLN A 150 -11.04 -1.50 17.85
C GLN A 150 -10.41 -0.74 19.02
N LEU A 151 -9.38 -1.31 19.66
CA LEU A 151 -8.64 -0.66 20.74
C LEU A 151 -8.10 0.72 20.33
N PHE A 152 -7.59 0.83 19.10
CA PHE A 152 -7.01 2.08 18.60
C PHE A 152 -8.06 3.11 18.17
N GLU A 153 -9.19 2.68 17.59
CA GLU A 153 -10.19 3.61 17.04
C GLU A 153 -11.27 4.01 18.03
N GLU A 154 -11.67 3.12 18.96
CA GLU A 154 -12.78 3.35 19.87
C GLU A 154 -12.30 3.84 21.25
N PRO A 155 -12.68 5.06 21.69
CA PRO A 155 -12.37 5.52 23.04
C PRO A 155 -12.87 4.57 24.14
N ALA A 156 -14.01 3.91 23.92
CA ALA A 156 -14.58 2.94 24.86
C ALA A 156 -13.64 1.75 25.13
N SER A 157 -13.05 1.18 24.09
CA SER A 157 -12.06 0.11 24.22
C SER A 157 -10.80 0.58 24.95
N GLY A 158 -10.31 1.77 24.63
CA GLY A 158 -9.20 2.40 25.34
C GLY A 158 -9.51 2.63 26.83
N LEU A 159 -10.75 3.00 27.18
CA LEU A 159 -11.18 3.17 28.56
C LEU A 159 -11.17 1.85 29.33
N ASP A 160 -11.62 0.78 28.70
CA ASP A 160 -11.66 -0.54 29.32
C ASP A 160 -10.23 -1.04 29.60
N LEU A 161 -9.31 -0.85 28.65
CA LEU A 161 -7.89 -1.12 28.89
C LEU A 161 -7.31 -0.26 30.01
N ALA A 162 -7.54 1.06 29.98
CA ALA A 162 -7.03 1.98 31.01
C ALA A 162 -7.54 1.62 32.42
N LYS A 163 -8.79 1.16 32.55
CA LYS A 163 -9.34 0.65 33.81
C LYS A 163 -8.67 -0.65 34.23
N ALA A 164 -8.49 -1.61 33.31
CA ALA A 164 -7.93 -2.92 33.61
C ALA A 164 -6.49 -2.86 34.15
N VAL A 165 -5.73 -1.82 33.76
CA VAL A 165 -4.32 -1.63 34.13
C VAL A 165 -4.12 -0.45 35.10
N ASP A 166 -5.21 0.01 35.71
CA ASP A 166 -5.27 1.13 36.66
C ASP A 166 -4.50 2.40 36.22
N ALA A 167 -4.72 2.80 34.97
CA ALA A 167 -4.10 3.99 34.39
C ALA A 167 -5.07 5.18 34.37
N ASP A 168 -4.57 6.38 34.68
CA ASP A 168 -5.33 7.62 34.49
C ASP A 168 -5.33 8.05 33.03
N TYR A 169 -4.26 7.73 32.31
CA TYR A 169 -4.09 8.02 30.90
C TYR A 169 -3.60 6.79 30.15
N LEU A 170 -4.03 6.65 28.89
CA LEU A 170 -3.55 5.61 27.98
C LEU A 170 -2.96 6.26 26.74
N LEU A 171 -1.67 6.01 26.49
CA LEU A 171 -1.01 6.34 25.24
C LEU A 171 -1.04 5.12 24.33
N VAL A 172 -1.73 5.24 23.20
CA VAL A 172 -1.81 4.22 22.16
C VAL A 172 -1.36 4.83 20.83
N GLY A 173 -0.67 4.05 20.01
CA GLY A 173 -0.26 4.49 18.70
C GLY A 173 -0.37 3.39 17.66
N GLU A 174 -0.30 3.78 16.40
CA GLU A 174 -0.25 2.87 15.27
C GLU A 174 0.70 3.36 14.19
N ILE A 175 1.13 2.43 13.35
CA ILE A 175 1.74 2.70 12.07
C ILE A 175 0.99 1.96 10.97
N SER A 176 0.55 2.68 9.95
CA SER A 176 -0.24 2.17 8.83
C SER A 176 0.35 2.58 7.49
N ASN A 177 -0.03 1.85 6.44
CA ASN A 177 0.30 2.22 5.07
C ASN A 177 -0.74 3.20 4.51
N LEU A 178 -0.28 4.27 3.86
CA LEU A 178 -1.13 5.19 3.12
C LEU A 178 -0.63 5.31 1.67
N ILE A 179 -1.50 4.97 0.71
CA ILE A 179 -1.19 5.05 -0.72
C ILE A 179 -1.94 6.23 -1.32
N ARG A 180 -1.22 7.11 -2.01
CA ARG A 180 -1.78 8.20 -2.80
C ARG A 180 -1.48 7.96 -4.27
N THR A 181 -2.53 7.88 -5.08
CA THR A 181 -2.40 7.76 -6.53
C THR A 181 -2.89 9.04 -7.18
N GLU A 182 -1.97 9.72 -7.86
CA GLU A 182 -2.20 10.88 -8.70
C GLU A 182 -2.00 10.47 -10.16
N PRO A 183 -2.47 11.26 -11.15
CA PRO A 183 -2.39 10.87 -12.56
C PRO A 183 -0.98 10.46 -13.01
N LYS A 184 0.08 11.14 -12.54
CA LYS A 184 1.45 10.87 -12.97
C LYS A 184 2.31 10.20 -11.92
N THR A 185 1.82 9.97 -10.71
CA THR A 185 2.63 9.45 -9.60
C THR A 185 1.82 8.62 -8.64
N LYS A 186 2.43 7.55 -8.14
CA LYS A 186 1.95 6.79 -6.99
C LYS A 186 2.93 6.96 -5.84
N LYS A 187 2.46 7.42 -4.69
CA LYS A 187 3.24 7.61 -3.46
C LYS A 187 2.75 6.67 -2.39
N VAL A 188 3.67 6.04 -1.68
CA VAL A 188 3.39 5.19 -0.52
C VAL A 188 4.04 5.82 0.69
N TYR A 189 3.27 5.96 1.76
CA TYR A 189 3.70 6.54 3.02
C TYR A 189 3.54 5.51 4.14
N TYR A 190 4.41 5.57 5.13
CA TYR A 190 4.03 5.18 6.48
C TYR A 190 3.35 6.35 7.16
N ARG A 191 2.27 6.08 7.87
CA ARG A 191 1.55 7.04 8.68
C ARG A 191 1.59 6.58 10.12
N ILE A 192 2.13 7.43 10.98
CA ILE A 192 2.23 7.20 12.41
C ILE A 192 1.16 8.05 13.07
N THR A 193 0.37 7.45 13.94
CA THR A 193 -0.64 8.17 14.73
C THR A 193 -0.43 7.85 16.20
N LEU A 194 -0.42 8.87 17.05
CA LEU A 194 -0.40 8.71 18.51
C LEU A 194 -1.65 9.39 19.09
N LYS A 195 -2.27 8.73 20.06
CA LYS A 195 -3.46 9.22 20.77
C LYS A 195 -3.25 9.08 22.27
N LEU A 196 -3.59 10.12 23.03
CA LEU A 196 -3.58 10.11 24.50
C LEU A 196 -5.02 10.21 25.02
N LEU A 197 -5.49 9.11 25.61
CA LEU A 197 -6.82 9.01 26.23
C LEU A 197 -6.77 9.47 27.68
N ASP A 198 -7.75 10.25 28.11
CA ASP A 198 -8.01 10.56 29.53
C ASP A 198 -9.12 9.64 30.05
N ARG A 199 -8.80 8.77 31.03
CA ARG A 199 -9.75 7.81 31.60
C ARG A 199 -10.96 8.50 32.24
N LYS A 200 -10.75 9.65 32.86
CA LYS A 200 -11.81 10.37 33.59
C LYS A 200 -12.78 11.06 32.64
N LYS A 201 -12.28 11.64 31.55
CA LYS A 201 -13.12 12.27 30.52
C LYS A 201 -13.77 11.25 29.59
N GLY A 202 -13.11 10.13 29.36
CA GLY A 202 -13.58 9.11 28.45
C GLY A 202 -13.27 9.36 26.98
N ASP A 203 -12.31 10.24 26.68
CA ASP A 203 -12.00 10.66 25.31
C ASP A 203 -10.51 11.01 25.15
N TYR A 204 -10.07 11.11 23.90
CA TYR A 204 -8.71 11.51 23.53
C TYR A 204 -8.52 13.00 23.77
N ILE A 205 -7.62 13.35 24.68
CA ILE A 205 -7.29 14.75 24.99
C ILE A 205 -6.18 15.30 24.10
N TRP A 206 -5.45 14.43 23.42
CA TRP A 206 -4.42 14.79 22.45
C TRP A 206 -4.30 13.70 21.39
N GLN A 207 -4.03 14.12 20.16
CA GLN A 207 -3.67 13.23 19.06
C GLN A 207 -2.79 13.98 18.06
N GLU A 208 -1.84 13.27 17.46
CA GLU A 208 -1.05 13.76 16.34
C GLU A 208 -0.84 12.65 15.33
N GLN A 209 -0.72 13.04 14.06
CA GLN A 209 -0.42 12.14 12.96
C GLN A 209 0.75 12.70 12.15
N ARG A 210 1.68 11.83 11.74
CA ARG A 210 2.76 12.16 10.81
C ARG A 210 2.88 11.14 9.71
N GLU A 211 3.38 11.59 8.57
CA GLU A 211 3.55 10.75 7.39
C GLU A 211 4.99 10.81 6.90
N LEU A 212 5.54 9.63 6.60
CA LEU A 212 6.88 9.42 6.10
C LEU A 212 6.79 8.81 4.71
N LEU A 213 7.24 9.55 3.69
CA LEU A 213 7.24 9.07 2.32
C LEU A 213 8.20 7.88 2.18
N LYS A 214 7.66 6.69 1.90
CA LYS A 214 8.39 5.43 1.71
C LYS A 214 8.84 5.25 0.26
N SER A 215 7.96 5.51 -0.69
CA SER A 215 8.32 5.38 -2.11
C SER A 215 7.44 6.24 -2.99
N GLU A 216 7.99 6.62 -4.14
CA GLU A 216 7.31 7.35 -5.20
C GLU A 216 7.62 6.67 -6.53
N LYS A 217 6.57 6.36 -7.29
CA LYS A 217 6.68 5.78 -8.63
C LYS A 217 6.00 6.69 -9.62
N ASN A 218 6.71 7.12 -10.65
CA ASN A 218 6.08 7.84 -11.76
C ASN A 218 5.21 6.87 -12.57
N ILE A 219 4.01 7.26 -12.95
CA ILE A 219 3.13 6.47 -13.81
C ILE A 219 3.29 7.02 -15.22
N VAL A 220 3.87 6.20 -16.11
CA VAL A 220 3.90 6.49 -17.54
C VAL A 220 2.73 5.74 -18.17
N TYR A 221 1.75 6.48 -18.69
CA TYR A 221 0.71 5.89 -19.52
C TYR A 221 1.30 5.66 -20.91
N GLY A 222 1.47 4.40 -21.31
CA GLY A 222 1.81 4.06 -22.69
C GLY A 222 0.65 4.41 -23.61
N ILE A 223 0.96 5.02 -24.76
CA ILE A 223 0.06 5.21 -25.91
C ILE A 223 0.38 4.18 -26.99
#